data_AF-A0A6N3R185-F1
#
_entry.id   AF-A0A6N3R185-F1
#
_cell.length_a   1.000
_cell.length_b   1.000
_cell.length_c   1.000
_cell.angle_alpha   90.00
_cell.angle_beta   90.00
_cell.angle_gamma   90.00
#
_symmetry.space_group_name_H-M   'P 1'
#
loop_
_entity.id
_entity.type
_entity.pdbx_description
1 polymer ?
#
loop_
_entity_poly.entity_id
_entity_poly.type
_entity_poly.pdbx_seq_one_letter_code
_entity_poly.pdbx_strand_id
1 'polypeptide(L)'
;MQAQQSAGAAAGNAQQTAQDVAAAATARDDAQRFAENARQDATVTAEDRKATAEDVTSTGANAAAAGQSAQDAAGYARAAEQAKNDIDAALTGTLKMANHLSEIAAAGEKAQQKSRDNLGLKSAATMEAQSDIYDRTKGRLAIPGAFGFGCAFLPEDVIRFDTKSDFLAWVRNALPGEYSVAGPYDIIIPDTRFEGVLSIRWTDARPETTEPRYRAKSLTFYGINGPIYHTRYCYWPISRLTGWVKINITTEDIIYRIVASSVRNRWGRP
;
A
#
# COMPACT_ATOMS: atom_id res chain seq x y z
N MET A 1 139.03 45.15 -26.74
CA MET A 1 137.71 45.18 -27.45
C MET A 1 137.03 43.82 -27.56
N GLN A 2 137.74 42.67 -27.64
CA GLN A 2 137.12 41.34 -27.80
C GLN A 2 136.41 40.76 -26.54
N ALA A 3 136.93 41.00 -25.34
CA ALA A 3 136.32 40.50 -24.08
C ALA A 3 135.01 41.23 -23.70
N GLN A 4 134.85 42.49 -24.12
CA GLN A 4 133.67 43.32 -23.83
C GLN A 4 132.44 42.91 -24.67
N GLN A 5 132.66 42.47 -25.91
CA GLN A 5 131.59 41.91 -26.77
C GLN A 5 131.10 40.54 -26.28
N SER A 6 132.01 39.68 -25.79
CA SER A 6 131.65 38.34 -25.28
C SER A 6 130.87 38.43 -23.95
N ALA A 7 131.22 39.36 -23.07
CA ALA A 7 130.47 39.63 -21.84
C ALA A 7 129.06 40.21 -22.11
N GLY A 8 128.92 41.07 -23.11
CA GLY A 8 127.61 41.59 -23.55
C GLY A 8 126.69 40.51 -24.13
N ALA A 9 127.24 39.58 -24.92
CA ALA A 9 126.48 38.43 -25.45
C ALA A 9 126.06 37.44 -24.35
N ALA A 10 126.92 37.19 -23.36
CA ALA A 10 126.60 36.33 -22.21
C ALA A 10 125.52 36.95 -21.30
N ALA A 11 125.58 38.26 -21.05
CA ALA A 11 124.55 38.98 -20.31
C ALA A 11 123.19 38.99 -21.05
N GLY A 12 123.21 39.17 -22.37
CA GLY A 12 122.00 39.07 -23.21
C GLY A 12 121.36 37.68 -23.19
N ASN A 13 122.16 36.61 -23.31
CA ASN A 13 121.67 35.23 -23.20
C ASN A 13 121.11 34.91 -21.80
N ALA A 14 121.76 35.42 -20.74
CA ALA A 14 121.27 35.24 -19.38
C ALA A 14 119.94 35.97 -19.15
N GLN A 15 119.78 37.18 -19.70
CA GLN A 15 118.54 37.95 -19.62
C GLN A 15 117.41 37.29 -20.43
N GLN A 16 117.69 36.76 -21.62
CA GLN A 16 116.74 35.98 -22.40
C GLN A 16 116.33 34.70 -21.67
N THR A 17 117.30 33.96 -21.10
CA THR A 17 117.00 32.75 -20.31
C THR A 17 116.13 33.07 -19.10
N ALA A 18 116.39 34.18 -18.40
CA ALA A 18 115.54 34.63 -17.30
C ALA A 18 114.11 34.98 -17.76
N GLN A 19 113.97 35.59 -18.95
CA GLN A 19 112.66 35.85 -19.56
C GLN A 19 111.94 34.55 -19.95
N ASP A 20 112.64 33.59 -20.54
CA ASP A 20 112.08 32.29 -20.95
C ASP A 20 111.64 31.47 -19.72
N VAL A 21 112.43 31.48 -18.64
CA VAL A 21 112.05 30.84 -17.37
C VAL A 21 110.84 31.51 -16.75
N ALA A 22 110.76 32.86 -16.79
CA ALA A 22 109.57 33.57 -16.31
C ALA A 22 108.34 33.27 -17.16
N ALA A 23 108.48 33.21 -18.50
CA ALA A 23 107.41 32.83 -19.41
C ALA A 23 106.96 31.37 -19.18
N ALA A 24 107.89 30.44 -18.94
CA ALA A 24 107.59 29.05 -18.62
C ALA A 24 106.88 28.91 -17.26
N ALA A 25 107.26 29.71 -16.26
CA ALA A 25 106.58 29.76 -14.97
C ALA A 25 105.13 30.26 -15.13
N THR A 26 104.93 31.37 -15.85
CA THR A 26 103.58 31.89 -16.17
C THR A 26 102.74 30.86 -16.92
N ALA A 27 103.31 30.21 -17.94
CA ALA A 27 102.61 29.18 -18.70
C ALA A 27 102.21 27.96 -17.83
N ARG A 28 103.05 27.59 -16.86
CA ARG A 28 102.74 26.52 -15.91
C ARG A 28 101.60 26.92 -14.97
N ASP A 29 101.64 28.15 -14.45
CA ASP A 29 100.61 28.65 -13.54
C ASP A 29 99.26 28.79 -14.27
N ASP A 30 99.27 29.25 -15.53
CA ASP A 30 98.09 29.27 -16.40
C ASP A 30 97.57 27.86 -16.69
N ALA A 31 98.46 26.91 -17.01
CA ALA A 31 98.08 25.51 -17.22
C ALA A 31 97.44 24.90 -15.97
N GLN A 32 97.97 25.21 -14.79
CA GLN A 32 97.41 24.76 -13.51
C GLN A 32 96.04 25.39 -13.26
N ARG A 33 95.87 26.69 -13.55
CA ARG A 33 94.58 27.37 -13.48
C ARG A 33 93.55 26.79 -14.45
N PHE A 34 93.94 26.49 -15.69
CA PHE A 34 93.04 25.85 -16.66
C PHE A 34 92.66 24.43 -16.24
N ALA A 35 93.60 23.66 -15.68
CA ALA A 35 93.30 22.33 -15.15
C ALA A 35 92.33 22.39 -13.96
N GLU A 36 92.49 23.38 -13.07
CA GLU A 36 91.58 23.59 -11.95
C GLU A 36 90.18 23.99 -12.43
N ASN A 37 90.07 24.94 -13.36
CA ASN A 37 88.80 25.31 -13.98
C ASN A 37 88.13 24.12 -14.66
N ALA A 38 88.88 23.31 -15.41
CA ALA A 38 88.35 22.12 -16.08
C ALA A 38 87.83 21.07 -15.07
N ARG A 39 88.48 20.91 -13.90
CA ARG A 39 87.98 20.04 -12.83
C ARG A 39 86.69 20.59 -12.21
N GLN A 40 86.62 21.90 -12.02
CA GLN A 40 85.44 22.56 -11.47
C GLN A 40 84.25 22.42 -12.43
N ASP A 41 84.44 22.71 -13.72
CA ASP A 41 83.43 22.53 -14.77
C ASP A 41 82.97 21.06 -14.88
N ALA A 42 83.89 20.11 -14.78
CA ALA A 42 83.56 18.69 -14.77
C ALA A 42 82.72 18.30 -13.55
N THR A 43 83.00 18.89 -12.38
CA THR A 43 82.24 18.66 -11.14
C THR A 43 80.83 19.21 -11.27
N VAL A 44 80.67 20.46 -11.74
CA VAL A 44 79.35 21.07 -11.99
C VAL A 44 78.55 20.26 -13.01
N THR A 45 79.19 19.83 -14.10
CA THR A 45 78.55 18.99 -15.12
C THR A 45 78.08 17.64 -14.55
N ALA A 46 78.82 17.05 -13.62
CA ALA A 46 78.44 15.80 -12.98
C ALA A 46 77.23 16.00 -12.04
N GLU A 47 77.19 17.11 -11.29
CA GLU A 47 76.04 17.47 -10.45
C GLU A 47 74.78 17.76 -11.28
N ASP A 48 74.89 18.52 -12.37
CA ASP A 48 73.79 18.80 -13.28
C ASP A 48 73.21 17.52 -13.91
N ARG A 49 74.07 16.58 -14.31
CA ARG A 49 73.64 15.28 -14.83
C ARG A 49 72.91 14.45 -13.77
N LYS A 50 73.36 14.51 -12.51
CA LYS A 50 72.68 13.83 -11.41
C LYS A 50 71.28 14.42 -11.17
N ALA A 51 71.17 15.75 -11.11
CA ALA A 51 69.88 16.45 -10.99
C ALA A 51 68.95 16.11 -12.16
N THR A 52 69.47 16.09 -13.39
CA THR A 52 68.72 15.70 -14.60
C THR A 52 68.19 14.27 -14.49
N ALA A 53 68.97 13.33 -13.97
CA ALA A 53 68.53 11.94 -13.79
C ALA A 53 67.42 11.80 -12.73
N GLU A 54 67.49 12.58 -11.65
CA GLU A 54 66.45 12.65 -10.60
C GLU A 54 65.14 13.25 -11.15
N ASP A 55 65.23 14.30 -11.97
CA ASP A 55 64.09 14.92 -12.65
C ASP A 55 63.41 13.97 -13.65
N VAL A 56 64.20 13.22 -14.44
CA VAL A 56 63.67 12.21 -15.36
C VAL A 56 62.95 11.09 -14.59
N THR A 57 63.52 10.66 -13.46
CA THR A 57 62.89 9.64 -12.60
C THR A 57 61.56 10.13 -12.03
N SER A 58 61.53 11.36 -11.51
CA SER A 58 60.32 11.99 -10.98
C SER A 58 59.26 12.22 -12.06
N THR A 59 59.67 12.61 -13.26
CA THR A 59 58.79 12.76 -14.42
C THR A 59 58.18 11.42 -14.83
N GLY A 60 58.96 10.33 -14.79
CA GLY A 60 58.46 8.97 -15.03
C GLY A 60 57.39 8.55 -14.02
N ALA A 61 57.62 8.84 -12.73
CA ALA A 61 56.64 8.56 -11.67
C ALA A 61 55.35 9.38 -11.85
N ASN A 62 55.47 10.67 -12.18
CA ASN A 62 54.33 11.54 -12.45
C ASN A 62 53.52 11.07 -13.67
N ALA A 63 54.19 10.63 -14.74
CA ALA A 63 53.52 10.08 -15.91
C ALA A 63 52.76 8.79 -15.58
N ALA A 64 53.32 7.90 -14.76
CA ALA A 64 52.64 6.71 -14.30
C ALA A 64 51.41 7.03 -13.43
N ALA A 65 51.53 7.99 -12.51
CA ALA A 65 50.41 8.46 -11.67
C ALA A 65 49.28 9.10 -12.50
N ALA A 66 49.62 9.88 -13.52
CA ALA A 66 48.66 10.44 -14.46
C ALA A 66 47.96 9.34 -15.27
N GLY A 67 48.70 8.32 -15.70
CA GLY A 67 48.14 7.13 -16.36
C GLY A 67 47.12 6.40 -15.48
N GLN A 68 47.44 6.17 -14.21
CA GLN A 68 46.52 5.54 -13.26
C GLN A 68 45.28 6.41 -13.03
N SER A 69 45.46 7.72 -12.84
CA SER A 69 44.34 8.64 -12.64
C SER A 69 43.39 8.66 -13.84
N ALA A 70 43.91 8.56 -15.06
CA ALA A 70 43.10 8.46 -16.28
C ALA A 70 42.34 7.12 -16.36
N GLN A 71 42.94 6.02 -15.92
CA GLN A 71 42.27 4.72 -15.84
C GLN A 71 41.14 4.72 -14.80
N ASP A 72 41.39 5.29 -13.63
CA ASP A 72 40.39 5.41 -12.56
C ASP A 72 39.21 6.29 -13.02
N ALA A 73 39.50 7.42 -13.65
CA ALA A 73 38.48 8.30 -14.24
C ALA A 73 37.64 7.57 -15.31
N ALA A 74 38.27 6.76 -16.17
CA ALA A 74 37.55 5.94 -17.13
C ALA A 74 36.73 4.83 -16.45
N GLY A 75 37.17 4.30 -15.31
CA GLY A 75 36.41 3.37 -14.47
C GLY A 75 35.15 4.03 -13.91
N TYR A 76 35.29 5.21 -13.30
CA TYR A 76 34.15 5.97 -12.76
C TYR A 76 33.15 6.39 -13.85
N ALA A 77 33.62 6.78 -15.03
CA ALA A 77 32.74 7.12 -16.16
C ALA A 77 31.89 5.91 -16.60
N ARG A 78 32.49 4.72 -16.72
CA ARG A 78 31.74 3.49 -17.04
C ARG A 78 30.75 3.11 -15.93
N ALA A 79 31.16 3.23 -14.66
CA ALA A 79 30.28 2.96 -13.53
C ALA A 79 29.07 3.91 -13.50
N ALA A 80 29.28 5.20 -13.80
CA ALA A 80 28.21 6.19 -13.90
C ALA A 80 27.26 5.89 -15.07
N GLU A 81 27.79 5.49 -16.22
CA GLU A 81 26.97 5.11 -17.37
C GLU A 81 26.14 3.84 -17.10
N GLN A 82 26.72 2.84 -16.43
CA GLN A 82 25.98 1.67 -15.98
C GLN A 82 24.88 2.03 -14.97
N ALA A 83 25.20 2.84 -13.95
CA ALA A 83 24.22 3.28 -12.97
C ALA A 83 23.06 4.04 -13.62
N LYS A 84 23.33 4.86 -14.63
CA LYS A 84 22.29 5.53 -15.43
C LYS A 84 21.40 4.51 -16.15
N ASN A 85 21.98 3.52 -16.81
CA ASN A 85 21.22 2.48 -17.52
C ASN A 85 20.36 1.65 -16.55
N ASP A 86 20.87 1.32 -15.37
CA ASP A 86 20.13 0.61 -14.32
C ASP A 86 18.96 1.44 -13.80
N ILE A 87 19.16 2.75 -13.59
CA ILE A 87 18.10 3.70 -13.22
C ILE A 87 17.04 3.78 -14.31
N ASP A 88 17.43 3.91 -15.58
CA ASP A 88 16.49 3.98 -16.70
C ASP A 88 15.65 2.70 -16.83
N ALA A 89 16.26 1.53 -16.62
CA ALA A 89 15.57 0.25 -16.58
C ALA A 89 14.58 0.16 -15.42
N ALA A 90 15.01 0.55 -14.21
CA ALA A 90 14.16 0.55 -13.02
C ALA A 90 12.98 1.52 -13.14
N LEU A 91 13.22 2.71 -13.69
CA LEU A 91 12.23 3.75 -13.95
C LEU A 91 11.20 3.26 -14.98
N THR A 92 11.69 2.69 -16.09
CA THR A 92 10.84 2.16 -17.17
C THR A 92 9.97 1.01 -16.69
N GLY A 93 10.49 0.08 -15.89
CA GLY A 93 9.71 -1.04 -15.36
C GLY A 93 8.68 -0.62 -14.31
N THR A 94 9.12 0.12 -13.30
CA THR A 94 8.31 0.43 -12.11
C THR A 94 7.23 1.47 -12.40
N LEU A 95 7.57 2.56 -13.10
CA LEU A 95 6.58 3.60 -13.40
C LEU A 95 5.53 3.14 -14.43
N LYS A 96 5.90 2.29 -15.40
CA LYS A 96 4.91 1.70 -16.32
C LYS A 96 3.86 0.88 -15.56
N MET A 97 4.29 0.06 -14.59
CA MET A 97 3.36 -0.71 -13.75
C MET A 97 2.43 0.18 -12.92
N ALA A 98 2.94 1.24 -12.28
CA ALA A 98 2.11 2.19 -11.54
C ALA A 98 1.14 2.94 -12.47
N ASN A 99 1.59 3.31 -13.66
CA ASN A 99 0.75 3.95 -14.66
C ASN A 99 -0.36 3.03 -15.18
N HIS A 100 -0.16 1.72 -15.32
CA HIS A 100 -1.19 0.86 -15.90
C HIS A 100 -2.54 0.90 -15.16
N LEU A 101 -2.57 1.11 -13.85
CA LEU A 101 -3.83 1.26 -13.10
C LEU A 101 -4.50 2.62 -13.38
N SER A 102 -3.72 3.71 -13.37
CA SER A 102 -4.22 5.04 -13.73
C SER A 102 -4.60 5.14 -15.21
N GLU A 103 -3.88 4.46 -16.10
CA GLU A 103 -4.17 4.32 -17.53
C GLU A 103 -5.45 3.53 -17.75
N ILE A 104 -5.67 2.41 -17.05
CA ILE A 104 -6.92 1.65 -17.12
C ILE A 104 -8.09 2.51 -16.62
N ALA A 105 -7.90 3.28 -15.55
CA ALA A 105 -8.90 4.21 -15.06
C ALA A 105 -9.23 5.30 -16.08
N ALA A 106 -8.20 5.95 -16.66
CA ALA A 106 -8.33 7.02 -17.65
C ALA A 106 -8.83 6.53 -19.02
N ALA A 107 -8.53 5.29 -19.41
CA ALA A 107 -8.97 4.66 -20.66
C ALA A 107 -10.47 4.34 -20.69
N GLY A 108 -11.17 4.53 -19.56
CA GLY A 108 -12.62 4.46 -19.48
C GLY A 108 -13.18 3.05 -19.26
N GLU A 109 -14.51 2.96 -19.24
CA GLU A 109 -15.25 1.80 -18.74
C GLU A 109 -14.90 0.48 -19.45
N LYS A 110 -14.64 0.52 -20.76
CA LYS A 110 -14.30 -0.68 -21.55
C LYS A 110 -12.96 -1.28 -21.16
N ALA A 111 -11.96 -0.45 -20.87
CA ALA A 111 -10.65 -0.89 -20.41
C ALA A 111 -10.74 -1.48 -18.99
N GLN A 112 -11.49 -0.82 -18.12
CA GLN A 112 -11.77 -1.30 -16.76
C GLN A 112 -12.53 -2.64 -16.79
N GLN A 113 -13.53 -2.80 -17.67
CA GLN A 113 -14.26 -4.06 -17.82
C GLN A 113 -13.34 -5.19 -18.29
N LYS A 114 -12.52 -4.95 -19.33
CA LYS A 114 -11.55 -5.95 -19.81
C LYS A 114 -10.55 -6.35 -18.72
N SER A 115 -10.12 -5.40 -17.89
CA SER A 115 -9.27 -5.68 -16.73
C SER A 115 -9.98 -6.58 -15.71
N ARG A 116 -11.23 -6.27 -15.36
CA ARG A 116 -12.07 -7.13 -14.49
C ARG A 116 -12.25 -8.53 -15.05
N ASP A 117 -12.55 -8.65 -16.35
CA ASP A 117 -12.73 -9.94 -17.03
C ASP A 117 -11.46 -10.80 -16.97
N ASN A 118 -10.29 -10.20 -17.20
CA ASN A 118 -9.01 -10.89 -17.09
C ASN A 118 -8.70 -11.39 -15.66
N LEU A 119 -9.24 -10.71 -14.64
CA LEU A 119 -9.14 -11.12 -13.24
C LEU A 119 -10.26 -12.10 -12.83
N GLY A 120 -11.19 -12.43 -13.73
CA GLY A 120 -12.35 -13.27 -13.44
C GLY A 120 -13.40 -12.62 -12.54
N LEU A 121 -13.36 -11.29 -12.39
CA LEU A 121 -14.34 -10.53 -11.60
C LEU A 121 -15.66 -10.43 -12.35
N LYS A 122 -16.75 -10.81 -11.68
CA LYS A 122 -18.11 -10.77 -12.23
C LYS A 122 -18.85 -9.50 -11.82
N SER A 123 -20.09 -9.35 -12.28
CA SER A 123 -20.95 -8.18 -12.03
C SER A 123 -21.06 -7.77 -10.55
N ALA A 124 -21.06 -8.73 -9.63
CA ALA A 124 -21.14 -8.42 -8.20
C ALA A 124 -19.96 -7.58 -7.68
N ALA A 125 -18.78 -7.64 -8.32
CA ALA A 125 -17.59 -6.89 -7.90
C ALA A 125 -17.72 -5.38 -8.11
N THR A 126 -18.72 -4.91 -8.85
CA THR A 126 -18.96 -3.47 -9.13
C THR A 126 -20.28 -2.97 -8.54
N MET A 127 -20.96 -3.77 -7.72
CA MET A 127 -22.26 -3.45 -7.17
C MET A 127 -22.16 -3.14 -5.68
N GLU A 128 -22.78 -2.05 -5.26
CA GLU A 128 -22.92 -1.71 -3.85
C GLU A 128 -23.90 -2.65 -3.15
N ALA A 129 -23.67 -2.94 -1.87
CA ALA A 129 -24.67 -3.60 -1.05
C ALA A 129 -25.88 -2.67 -0.81
N GLN A 130 -27.05 -3.27 -0.59
CA GLN A 130 -28.20 -2.55 -0.04
C GLN A 130 -27.83 -1.90 1.30
N SER A 131 -28.35 -0.68 1.52
CA SER A 131 -28.14 0.06 2.78
C SER A 131 -28.90 -0.54 3.96
N ASP A 132 -30.07 -1.13 3.70
CA ASP A 132 -30.87 -1.91 4.64
C ASP A 132 -31.75 -2.93 3.88
N ILE A 133 -32.56 -3.72 4.59
CA ILE A 133 -33.42 -4.76 3.99
C ILE A 133 -34.61 -4.18 3.19
N TYR A 134 -34.82 -2.87 3.25
CA TYR A 134 -35.88 -2.12 2.58
C TYR A 134 -35.39 -1.38 1.33
N ASP A 135 -34.08 -1.19 1.17
CA ASP A 135 -33.47 -0.51 0.04
C ASP A 135 -33.87 -1.17 -1.28
N ARG A 136 -34.70 -0.50 -2.07
CA ARG A 136 -35.16 -1.00 -3.38
C ARG A 136 -34.36 -0.44 -4.56
N THR A 137 -33.21 0.20 -4.31
CA THR A 137 -32.38 0.80 -5.37
C THR A 137 -31.94 -0.28 -6.37
N LYS A 138 -32.30 -0.09 -7.64
CA LYS A 138 -31.93 -1.03 -8.71
C LYS A 138 -30.40 -1.11 -8.82
N GLY A 139 -29.87 -2.33 -8.95
CA GLY A 139 -28.43 -2.55 -9.16
C GLY A 139 -27.60 -2.70 -7.88
N ARG A 140 -28.24 -2.92 -6.72
CA ARG A 140 -27.55 -3.25 -5.46
C ARG A 140 -27.59 -4.74 -5.13
N LEU A 141 -26.58 -5.23 -4.42
CA LEU A 141 -26.51 -6.59 -3.89
C LEU A 141 -27.43 -6.76 -2.69
N ALA A 142 -28.18 -7.86 -2.67
CA ALA A 142 -29.06 -8.16 -1.56
C ALA A 142 -28.28 -8.48 -0.27
N ILE A 143 -28.76 -7.99 0.86
CA ILE A 143 -28.25 -8.35 2.19
C ILE A 143 -29.17 -9.40 2.86
N PRO A 144 -28.70 -10.16 3.86
CA PRO A 144 -29.57 -11.05 4.64
C PRO A 144 -30.81 -10.32 5.17
N GLY A 145 -31.99 -10.95 5.12
CA GLY A 145 -33.26 -10.31 5.49
C GLY A 145 -33.97 -9.56 4.35
N ALA A 146 -33.26 -9.19 3.27
CA ALA A 146 -33.85 -8.46 2.16
C ALA A 146 -34.79 -9.35 1.33
N PHE A 147 -35.81 -8.74 0.70
CA PHE A 147 -36.76 -9.42 -0.19
C PHE A 147 -37.48 -10.65 0.39
N GLY A 148 -37.53 -10.79 1.71
CA GLY A 148 -38.14 -11.95 2.36
C GLY A 148 -37.25 -13.19 2.42
N PHE A 149 -35.96 -13.06 2.10
CA PHE A 149 -34.96 -14.04 2.52
C PHE A 149 -34.75 -13.94 4.02
N GLY A 150 -34.74 -15.08 4.72
CA GLY A 150 -34.51 -15.09 6.17
C GLY A 150 -33.11 -14.61 6.54
N CYS A 151 -32.92 -14.33 7.83
CA CYS A 151 -31.61 -14.05 8.41
C CYS A 151 -31.44 -14.80 9.74
N ALA A 152 -30.18 -15.00 10.16
CA ALA A 152 -29.90 -15.50 11.49
C ALA A 152 -29.95 -14.33 12.47
N PHE A 153 -30.77 -14.47 13.52
CA PHE A 153 -30.88 -13.48 14.58
C PHE A 153 -29.88 -13.75 15.71
N LEU A 154 -29.28 -12.70 16.23
CA LEU A 154 -28.45 -12.69 17.42
C LEU A 154 -29.31 -12.45 18.67
N PRO A 155 -28.82 -12.77 19.89
CA PRO A 155 -29.54 -12.48 21.13
C PRO A 155 -29.92 -11.00 21.30
N GLU A 156 -29.04 -10.09 20.85
CA GLU A 156 -29.29 -8.65 20.81
C GLU A 156 -30.38 -8.19 19.82
N ASP A 157 -30.75 -9.02 18.82
CA ASP A 157 -31.83 -8.71 17.87
C ASP A 157 -33.23 -9.00 18.44
N VAL A 158 -33.32 -9.66 19.61
CA VAL A 158 -34.58 -10.09 20.20
C VAL A 158 -35.37 -8.90 20.74
N ILE A 159 -36.52 -8.64 20.13
CA ILE A 159 -37.46 -7.61 20.60
C ILE A 159 -38.35 -8.22 21.69
N ARG A 160 -38.30 -7.65 22.89
CA ARG A 160 -39.06 -8.13 24.05
C ARG A 160 -40.30 -7.28 24.29
N PHE A 161 -41.42 -7.95 24.57
CA PHE A 161 -42.69 -7.31 24.89
C PHE A 161 -43.21 -7.81 26.23
N ASP A 162 -43.49 -6.89 27.16
CA ASP A 162 -44.00 -7.23 28.49
C ASP A 162 -45.54 -7.32 28.50
N THR A 163 -46.22 -6.57 27.62
CA THR A 163 -47.69 -6.55 27.56
C THR A 163 -48.23 -6.63 26.13
N LYS A 164 -49.53 -6.98 26.01
CA LYS A 164 -50.27 -6.92 24.73
C LYS A 164 -50.26 -5.50 24.13
N SER A 165 -50.28 -4.47 24.97
CA SER A 165 -50.29 -3.08 24.54
C SER A 165 -48.95 -2.66 23.93
N ASP A 166 -47.83 -3.09 24.52
CA ASP A 166 -46.48 -2.81 24.01
C ASP A 166 -46.29 -3.46 22.63
N PHE A 167 -46.71 -4.73 22.52
CA PHE A 167 -46.69 -5.44 21.23
C PHE A 167 -47.54 -4.73 20.18
N LEU A 168 -48.76 -4.31 20.51
CA LEU A 168 -49.63 -3.59 19.57
C LEU A 168 -49.03 -2.24 19.14
N ALA A 169 -48.46 -1.50 20.08
CA ALA A 169 -47.81 -0.21 19.82
C ALA A 169 -46.60 -0.37 18.89
N TRP A 170 -45.83 -1.44 19.06
CA TRP A 170 -44.72 -1.78 18.17
C TRP A 170 -45.20 -2.23 16.78
N VAL A 171 -46.15 -3.16 16.70
CA VAL A 171 -46.74 -3.63 15.41
C VAL A 171 -47.32 -2.49 14.59
N ARG A 172 -47.88 -1.47 15.24
CA ARG A 172 -48.34 -0.25 14.57
C ARG A 172 -47.24 0.38 13.72
N ASN A 173 -46.01 0.44 14.20
CA ASN A 173 -44.90 1.10 13.53
C ASN A 173 -43.95 0.14 12.78
N ALA A 174 -44.13 -1.17 12.90
CA ALA A 174 -43.25 -2.16 12.29
C ALA A 174 -43.27 -2.11 10.75
N LEU A 175 -42.08 -2.11 10.17
CA LEU A 175 -41.86 -2.28 8.74
C LEU A 175 -42.06 -3.76 8.34
N PRO A 176 -42.17 -4.10 7.05
CA PRO A 176 -42.16 -5.49 6.61
C PRO A 176 -40.86 -6.21 7.06
N GLY A 177 -40.84 -7.54 7.06
CA GLY A 177 -39.62 -8.30 7.36
C GLY A 177 -39.83 -9.36 8.43
N GLU A 178 -38.72 -9.98 8.84
CA GLU A 178 -38.69 -10.98 9.90
C GLU A 178 -38.03 -10.39 11.14
N TYR A 179 -38.59 -10.72 12.30
CA TYR A 179 -38.15 -10.20 13.59
C TYR A 179 -38.04 -11.33 14.60
N SER A 180 -36.94 -11.39 15.34
CA SER A 180 -36.87 -12.21 16.55
C SER A 180 -37.66 -11.53 17.66
N VAL A 181 -38.64 -12.24 18.24
CA VAL A 181 -39.52 -11.69 19.26
C VAL A 181 -39.59 -12.60 20.48
N ALA A 182 -39.72 -12.00 21.65
CA ALA A 182 -39.93 -12.72 22.89
C ALA A 182 -40.93 -11.98 23.81
N GLY A 183 -41.64 -12.72 24.65
CA GLY A 183 -42.56 -12.17 25.64
C GLY A 183 -42.96 -13.22 26.68
N PRO A 184 -43.59 -12.80 27.79
CA PRO A 184 -44.02 -13.72 28.82
C PRO A 184 -45.07 -14.72 28.30
N TYR A 185 -45.08 -15.90 28.91
CA TYR A 185 -46.06 -16.95 28.60
C TYR A 185 -47.50 -16.45 28.79
N ASP A 186 -48.41 -16.85 27.90
CA ASP A 186 -49.85 -16.54 27.94
C ASP A 186 -50.21 -15.04 27.77
N ILE A 187 -49.23 -14.15 27.65
CA ILE A 187 -49.48 -12.71 27.51
C ILE A 187 -49.84 -12.33 26.09
N ILE A 188 -49.03 -12.64 25.06
CA ILE A 188 -49.31 -12.17 23.69
C ILE A 188 -50.25 -13.11 22.94
N ILE A 189 -49.98 -14.41 23.04
CA ILE A 189 -50.80 -15.49 22.48
C ILE A 189 -51.18 -16.39 23.64
N PRO A 190 -52.49 -16.65 23.88
CA PRO A 190 -52.92 -17.51 24.97
C PRO A 190 -52.30 -18.91 24.90
N ASP A 191 -52.01 -19.50 26.06
CA ASP A 191 -51.44 -20.84 26.25
C ASP A 191 -50.12 -21.09 25.46
N THR A 192 -49.41 -20.04 25.08
CA THR A 192 -48.26 -20.12 24.18
C THR A 192 -47.05 -19.38 24.75
N ARG A 193 -45.87 -20.00 24.70
CA ARG A 193 -44.60 -19.28 24.90
C ARG A 193 -44.36 -18.40 23.69
N PHE A 194 -44.48 -17.09 23.87
CA PHE A 194 -44.26 -16.12 22.79
C PHE A 194 -42.76 -15.89 22.60
N GLU A 195 -42.08 -16.85 21.98
CA GLU A 195 -40.67 -16.76 21.62
C GLU A 195 -40.47 -17.41 20.25
N GLY A 196 -39.81 -16.70 19.33
CA GLY A 196 -39.58 -17.18 17.98
C GLY A 196 -39.51 -16.05 16.96
N VAL A 197 -39.85 -16.35 15.70
CA VAL A 197 -39.76 -15.40 14.58
C VAL A 197 -41.14 -14.88 14.21
N LEU A 198 -41.27 -13.56 14.08
CA LEU A 198 -42.46 -12.89 13.58
C LEU A 198 -42.20 -12.35 12.18
N SER A 199 -42.91 -12.88 11.20
CA SER A 199 -42.90 -12.38 9.82
C SER A 199 -44.03 -11.38 9.63
N ILE A 200 -43.70 -10.15 9.22
CA ILE A 200 -44.63 -9.05 8.97
C ILE A 200 -44.62 -8.73 7.48
N ARG A 201 -45.81 -8.71 6.89
CA ARG A 201 -46.03 -8.26 5.51
C ARG A 201 -47.06 -7.14 5.50
N TRP A 202 -46.81 -6.08 4.74
CA TRP A 202 -47.85 -5.11 4.42
C TRP A 202 -48.73 -5.69 3.33
N THR A 203 -50.05 -5.65 3.54
CA THR A 203 -51.02 -6.32 2.65
C THR A 203 -51.63 -5.39 1.62
N ASP A 204 -51.42 -4.08 1.75
CA ASP A 204 -51.94 -3.06 0.85
C ASP A 204 -50.84 -2.51 -0.07
N ALA A 205 -51.14 -2.43 -1.36
CA ALA A 205 -50.28 -1.82 -2.36
C ALA A 205 -50.59 -0.32 -2.48
N ARG A 206 -50.32 0.46 -1.44
CA ARG A 206 -50.42 1.94 -1.51
C ARG A 206 -49.04 2.58 -1.63
N PRO A 207 -48.60 2.96 -2.84
CA PRO A 207 -47.30 3.63 -3.01
C PRO A 207 -47.25 5.01 -2.33
N GLU A 208 -48.40 5.67 -2.15
CA GLU A 208 -48.50 7.05 -1.63
C GLU A 208 -48.34 7.17 -0.10
N THR A 209 -48.52 6.09 0.66
CA THR A 209 -48.33 6.08 2.12
C THR A 209 -47.17 5.18 2.51
N THR A 210 -46.03 5.77 2.84
CA THR A 210 -44.85 5.05 3.37
C THR A 210 -44.87 4.93 4.89
N GLU A 211 -45.76 5.64 5.58
CA GLU A 211 -45.88 5.61 7.03
C GLU A 211 -46.42 4.26 7.56
N PRO A 212 -45.65 3.51 8.36
CA PRO A 212 -46.05 2.17 8.82
C PRO A 212 -47.36 2.12 9.60
N ARG A 213 -47.71 3.20 10.32
CA ARG A 213 -48.89 3.29 11.18
C ARG A 213 -50.21 3.20 10.44
N TYR A 214 -50.23 3.53 9.14
CA TYR A 214 -51.43 3.53 8.29
C TYR A 214 -51.47 2.34 7.33
N ARG A 215 -50.70 1.29 7.61
CA ARG A 215 -50.59 0.10 6.79
C ARG A 215 -51.28 -1.09 7.45
N ALA A 216 -52.07 -1.82 6.66
CA ALA A 216 -52.60 -3.10 7.10
C ALA A 216 -51.47 -4.14 7.07
N LYS A 217 -51.36 -4.95 8.12
CA LYS A 217 -50.26 -5.92 8.22
C LYS A 217 -50.80 -7.32 8.44
N SER A 218 -50.21 -8.26 7.72
CA SER A 218 -50.31 -9.69 7.96
C SER A 218 -49.13 -10.11 8.82
N LEU A 219 -49.41 -10.73 9.97
CA LEU A 219 -48.40 -11.19 10.91
C LEU A 219 -48.47 -12.71 10.99
N THR A 220 -47.32 -13.37 10.85
CA THR A 220 -47.19 -14.82 11.04
C THR A 220 -46.10 -15.07 12.07
N PHE A 221 -46.46 -15.67 13.19
CA PHE A 221 -45.54 -16.02 14.26
C PHE A 221 -45.16 -17.50 14.14
N TYR A 222 -43.86 -17.77 14.13
CA TYR A 222 -43.25 -19.09 14.14
C TYR A 222 -42.58 -19.30 15.49
N GLY A 223 -43.26 -20.01 16.39
CA GLY A 223 -42.77 -20.25 17.74
C GLY A 223 -41.63 -21.28 17.77
N ILE A 224 -40.67 -21.09 18.66
CA ILE A 224 -39.53 -22.01 18.84
C ILE A 224 -39.93 -23.45 19.16
N ASN A 225 -41.12 -23.65 19.74
CA ASN A 225 -41.65 -24.96 20.09
C ASN A 225 -42.47 -25.59 18.95
N GLY A 226 -42.56 -24.95 17.79
CA GLY A 226 -43.28 -25.46 16.61
C GLY A 226 -44.63 -24.80 16.27
N PRO A 227 -45.43 -24.24 17.20
CA PRO A 227 -46.69 -23.59 16.83
C PRO A 227 -46.52 -22.41 15.86
N ILE A 228 -47.42 -22.33 14.88
CA ILE A 228 -47.50 -21.24 13.91
C ILE A 228 -48.84 -20.55 14.07
N TYR A 229 -48.82 -19.24 14.29
CA TYR A 229 -50.03 -18.43 14.46
C TYR A 229 -50.09 -17.30 13.43
N HIS A 230 -51.29 -16.96 13.00
CA HIS A 230 -51.57 -15.83 12.14
C HIS A 230 -52.45 -14.80 12.85
N THR A 231 -52.18 -13.52 12.64
CA THR A 231 -53.08 -12.42 13.01
C THR A 231 -52.98 -11.30 11.97
N ARG A 232 -53.96 -10.40 11.96
CA ARG A 232 -53.92 -9.19 11.13
C ARG A 232 -53.96 -7.95 12.00
N TYR A 233 -53.11 -7.00 11.67
CA TYR A 233 -53.19 -5.63 12.18
C TYR A 233 -54.07 -4.79 11.25
N CYS A 234 -55.15 -4.27 11.81
CA CYS A 234 -56.03 -3.30 11.16
C CYS A 234 -55.71 -1.92 11.72
N TYR A 235 -55.37 -0.94 10.87
CA TYR A 235 -55.11 0.42 11.31
C TYR A 235 -56.38 1.28 11.41
N TRP A 236 -57.42 0.95 10.64
CA TRP A 236 -58.71 1.66 10.54
C TRP A 236 -59.89 0.69 10.74
N PRO A 237 -61.02 1.12 11.33
CA PRO A 237 -61.27 2.42 11.97
C PRO A 237 -60.62 2.57 13.35
N ILE A 238 -60.22 1.46 13.98
CA ILE A 238 -59.54 1.43 15.28
C ILE A 238 -58.33 0.52 15.13
N SER A 239 -57.15 1.02 15.54
CA SER A 239 -55.91 0.25 15.52
C SER A 239 -56.00 -0.96 16.45
N ARG A 240 -56.00 -2.18 15.91
CA ARG A 240 -56.12 -3.43 16.68
C ARG A 240 -55.60 -4.65 15.92
N LEU A 241 -55.39 -5.74 16.66
CA LEU A 241 -55.21 -7.08 16.10
C LEU A 241 -56.55 -7.80 15.98
N THR A 242 -56.73 -8.62 14.94
CA THR A 242 -57.97 -9.40 14.72
C THR A 242 -58.08 -10.65 15.60
N GLY A 243 -57.09 -10.92 16.43
CA GLY A 243 -56.96 -12.16 17.20
C GLY A 243 -56.08 -13.18 16.48
N TRP A 244 -55.43 -14.04 17.28
CA TRP A 244 -54.50 -15.05 16.80
C TRP A 244 -55.23 -16.33 16.40
N VAL A 245 -54.88 -16.89 15.24
CA VAL A 245 -55.38 -18.16 14.72
C VAL A 245 -54.20 -19.10 14.53
N LYS A 246 -54.24 -20.28 15.17
CA LYS A 246 -53.22 -21.31 14.97
C LYS A 246 -53.38 -21.93 13.58
N ILE A 247 -52.30 -21.97 12.79
CA ILE A 247 -52.30 -22.43 11.39
C ILE A 247 -51.96 -23.93 11.32
N ASN A 248 -50.94 -24.36 12.06
CA ASN A 248 -50.50 -25.76 12.06
C ASN A 248 -51.22 -26.56 13.15
N ILE A 249 -52.52 -26.76 12.95
CA ILE A 249 -53.37 -27.53 13.86
C ILE A 249 -52.91 -28.99 13.88
N THR A 250 -52.61 -29.51 15.07
CA THR A 250 -52.24 -30.92 15.29
C THR A 250 -53.44 -31.76 15.72
N THR A 251 -53.32 -33.08 15.66
CA THR A 251 -54.34 -34.00 16.20
C THR A 251 -54.56 -33.78 17.69
N GLU A 252 -53.51 -33.47 18.46
CA GLU A 252 -53.60 -33.13 19.88
C GLU A 252 -54.42 -31.86 20.11
N ASP A 253 -54.23 -30.82 19.30
CA ASP A 253 -55.03 -29.59 19.37
C ASP A 253 -56.52 -29.86 19.13
N ILE A 254 -56.83 -30.75 18.19
CA ILE A 254 -58.21 -31.16 17.89
C ILE A 254 -58.80 -31.92 19.08
N ILE A 255 -58.07 -32.90 19.63
CA ILE A 255 -58.48 -33.68 20.80
C ILE A 255 -58.72 -32.75 21.99
N TYR A 256 -57.77 -31.85 22.28
CA TYR A 256 -57.88 -30.88 23.37
C TYR A 256 -59.14 -30.02 23.24
N ARG A 257 -59.43 -29.52 22.03
CA ARG A 257 -60.65 -28.71 21.78
C ARG A 257 -61.94 -29.52 21.96
N ILE A 258 -61.97 -30.77 21.49
CA ILE A 258 -63.12 -31.66 21.68
C ILE A 258 -63.33 -31.93 23.18
N VAL A 259 -62.27 -32.31 23.91
CA VAL A 259 -62.34 -32.60 25.35
C VAL A 259 -62.73 -31.34 26.13
N ALA A 260 -62.10 -30.19 25.90
CA ALA A 260 -62.43 -28.93 26.56
C ALA A 260 -63.88 -28.49 26.31
N SER A 261 -64.43 -28.74 25.12
CA SER A 261 -65.84 -28.47 24.80
C SER A 261 -66.81 -29.43 25.51
N SER A 262 -66.43 -30.71 25.64
CA SER A 262 -67.23 -31.73 26.33
C SER A 262 -67.26 -31.55 27.85
N VAL A 263 -66.25 -30.91 28.43
CA VAL A 263 -66.21 -30.55 29.87
C VAL A 263 -67.05 -29.30 30.14
N ARG A 264 -67.11 -28.33 29.21
CA ARG A 264 -67.94 -27.13 29.35
C ARG A 264 -69.45 -27.39 29.25
N ASN A 265 -69.86 -28.49 28.62
CA ASN A 265 -71.27 -28.91 28.50
C ASN A 265 -71.80 -29.74 29.69
N ARG A 266 -71.01 -29.94 30.76
CA ARG A 266 -71.39 -30.74 31.94
C ARG A 266 -71.81 -29.92 33.17
N TRP A 267 -72.56 -28.84 32.95
CA TRP A 267 -73.35 -28.17 34.01
C TRP A 267 -74.83 -28.11 33.67
N GLY A 268 -75.42 -29.28 33.47
CA GLY A 268 -76.84 -29.52 33.67
C GLY A 268 -76.97 -30.70 34.63
N ARG A 269 -77.03 -30.44 35.93
CA ARG A 269 -77.55 -31.41 36.90
C ARG A 269 -79.08 -31.31 36.90
N PRO A 270 -79.81 -32.44 37.01
CA PRO A 270 -81.28 -32.47 37.10
C PRO A 270 -81.81 -31.73 38.33
#